data_AF-A0AAE1GMF7-F1
#
_entry.id   AF-A0AAE1GMF7-F1
#
_cell.length_a   1.000
_cell.length_b   1.000
_cell.length_c   1.000
_cell.angle_alpha   90.00
_cell.angle_beta   90.00
_cell.angle_gamma   90.00
#
_symmetry.space_group_name_H-M   'P 1'
#
loop_
_entity.id
_entity.type
_entity.pdbx_description
1 polymer ?
#
loop_
_entity_poly.entity_id
_entity_poly.type
_entity_poly.pdbx_seq_one_letter_code
_entity_poly.pdbx_strand_id
1 'polypeptide(L)'
;KGQRLPLPLCISGQHKSVFHDLFCSIANSPLQSLTFLYPSLYLSVGDLVCLGDCIRRSKHLTRLKLPNLKSRELKSGGRNICLGDCVRRSKHLTRLKLPNLKSIESYMPILLAVGGSNAIQTLRIDSNTVSVWDKAFQLAVTIPQTQLHPSHTLTRTLDLRLAGISPT
;
A
#
# COMPACT_ATOMS: atom_id res chain seq x y z
N LYS A 1 4.14 25.54 -5.72
CA LYS A 1 3.81 24.96 -4.39
C LYS A 1 2.47 24.24 -4.51
N GLY A 2 2.45 22.91 -4.67
CA GLY A 2 1.21 22.17 -4.82
C GLY A 2 0.41 22.17 -3.51
N GLN A 3 -0.87 22.54 -3.56
CA GLN A 3 -1.77 22.41 -2.42
C GLN A 3 -1.82 20.93 -2.01
N ARG A 4 -1.33 20.64 -0.81
CA ARG A 4 -1.53 19.32 -0.20
C ARG A 4 -2.98 19.28 0.26
N LEU A 5 -3.83 18.60 -0.51
CA LEU A 5 -5.16 18.25 -0.03
C LEU A 5 -5.01 17.55 1.32
N PRO A 6 -5.79 17.94 2.36
CA PRO A 6 -5.78 17.23 3.61
C PRO A 6 -6.16 15.78 3.31
N LEU A 7 -5.33 14.85 3.77
CA LEU A 7 -5.69 13.44 3.69
C LEU A 7 -6.97 13.25 4.48
N PRO A 8 -7.87 12.35 4.06
CA PRO A 8 -8.97 11.96 4.92
C PRO A 8 -8.35 11.38 6.18
N LEU A 9 -8.46 12.16 7.26
CA LEU A 9 -8.12 11.71 8.59
C LEU A 9 -9.19 10.72 9.01
N CYS A 10 -8.79 9.66 9.67
CA CYS A 10 -9.73 8.77 10.33
C CYS A 10 -10.40 9.55 11.48
N ILE A 11 -11.57 10.14 11.21
CA ILE A 11 -12.44 10.78 12.19
C ILE A 11 -13.55 9.80 12.56
N SER A 12 -13.54 9.33 13.82
CA SER A 12 -14.58 8.42 14.33
C SER A 12 -15.98 8.96 14.02
N GLY A 13 -16.84 8.14 13.40
CA GLY A 13 -18.19 8.53 12.97
C GLY A 13 -18.33 9.05 11.54
N GLN A 14 -17.25 9.45 10.85
CA GLN A 14 -17.33 9.92 9.44
C GLN A 14 -17.17 8.79 8.42
N HIS A 15 -16.55 7.67 8.80
CA HIS A 15 -16.40 6.50 7.95
C HIS A 15 -17.03 5.28 8.65
N LYS A 16 -17.84 4.51 7.92
CA LYS A 16 -18.50 3.30 8.43
C LYS A 16 -17.54 2.10 8.41
N SER A 17 -16.49 2.15 9.24
CA SER A 17 -15.53 1.06 9.38
C SER A 17 -15.86 0.16 10.56
N VAL A 18 -15.89 -1.16 10.34
CA VAL A 18 -16.04 -2.15 11.42
C VAL A 18 -14.72 -2.46 12.11
N PHE A 19 -13.60 -2.05 11.52
CA PHE A 19 -12.25 -2.24 12.05
C PHE A 19 -11.66 -0.98 12.69
N HIS A 20 -12.45 0.09 12.88
CA HIS A 20 -11.95 1.37 13.40
C HIS A 20 -11.17 1.21 14.70
N ASP A 21 -11.77 0.57 15.71
CA ASP A 21 -11.15 0.41 17.02
C ASP A 21 -9.90 -0.46 16.98
N LEU A 22 -9.92 -1.50 16.14
CA LEU A 22 -8.75 -2.34 15.89
C LEU A 22 -7.60 -1.52 15.31
N PHE A 23 -7.86 -0.72 14.27
CA PHE A 23 -6.84 0.09 13.62
C PHE A 23 -6.35 1.23 14.52
N CYS A 24 -7.22 1.84 15.32
CA CYS A 24 -6.82 2.79 16.35
C CYS A 24 -5.93 2.16 17.42
N SER A 25 -6.24 0.94 17.85
CA SER A 25 -5.42 0.20 18.82
C SER A 25 -4.05 -0.15 18.23
N ILE A 26 -4.01 -0.65 16.98
CA ILE A 26 -2.76 -0.97 16.29
C ILE A 26 -1.87 0.28 16.16
N ALA A 27 -2.46 1.43 15.80
CA ALA A 27 -1.72 2.68 15.62
C ALA A 27 -0.92 3.11 16.86
N ASN A 28 -1.43 2.77 18.06
CA ASN A 28 -0.81 3.13 19.35
C ASN A 28 -0.05 1.94 19.99
N SER A 29 -0.02 0.78 19.34
CA SER A 29 0.62 -0.43 19.85
C SER A 29 2.09 -0.53 19.42
N PRO A 30 2.91 -1.36 20.10
CA PRO A 30 4.26 -1.70 19.65
C PRO A 30 4.28 -2.70 18.48
N LEU A 31 3.13 -2.98 17.84
CA LEU A 31 3.04 -3.96 16.77
C LEU A 31 3.91 -3.56 15.56
N GLN A 32 4.85 -4.42 15.21
CA GLN A 32 5.75 -4.17 14.08
C GLN A 32 5.24 -4.72 12.75
N SER A 33 4.33 -5.68 12.79
CA SER A 33 3.91 -6.44 11.61
C SER A 33 2.41 -6.66 11.62
N LEU A 34 1.73 -6.20 10.57
CA LEU A 34 0.31 -6.43 10.34
C LEU A 34 0.14 -7.31 9.10
N THR A 35 -0.53 -8.44 9.28
CA THR A 35 -0.87 -9.36 8.19
C THR A 35 -2.34 -9.70 8.26
N PHE A 36 -3.06 -9.44 7.19
CA PHE A 36 -4.39 -10.00 7.01
C PHE A 36 -4.24 -11.41 6.44
N LEU A 37 -4.82 -12.41 7.10
CA LEU A 37 -4.64 -13.82 6.73
C LEU A 37 -5.75 -14.33 5.80
N TYR A 38 -6.93 -13.73 5.86
CA TYR A 38 -8.09 -14.23 5.12
C TYR A 38 -8.11 -13.70 3.68
N PRO A 39 -8.03 -14.58 2.66
CA PRO A 39 -8.09 -14.19 1.25
C PRO A 39 -9.48 -13.66 0.83
N SER A 40 -10.48 -13.81 1.69
CA SER A 40 -11.84 -13.31 1.55
C SER A 40 -12.14 -12.07 2.40
N LEU A 41 -11.14 -11.49 3.08
CA LEU A 41 -11.37 -10.27 3.85
C LEU A 41 -11.70 -9.12 2.89
N TYR A 42 -12.92 -8.59 2.99
CA TYR A 42 -13.34 -7.40 2.29
C TYR A 42 -13.18 -6.21 3.23
N LEU A 43 -12.27 -5.30 2.88
CA LEU A 43 -12.16 -4.00 3.53
C LEU A 43 -13.04 -3.02 2.76
N SER A 44 -14.02 -2.43 3.44
CA SER A 44 -14.80 -1.32 2.90
C SER A 44 -13.91 -0.09 2.70
N VAL A 45 -14.41 0.91 1.98
CA VAL A 45 -13.75 2.22 1.90
C VAL A 45 -13.43 2.80 3.28
N GLY A 46 -14.34 2.68 4.24
CA GLY A 46 -14.11 3.18 5.60
C GLY A 46 -12.97 2.44 6.30
N ASP A 47 -12.86 1.13 6.08
CA ASP A 47 -11.78 0.32 6.63
C ASP A 47 -10.43 0.70 6.03
N LEU A 48 -10.37 1.00 4.73
CA LEU A 48 -9.15 1.45 4.07
C LEU A 48 -8.69 2.83 4.56
N VAL A 49 -9.61 3.74 4.86
CA VAL A 49 -9.31 5.03 5.50
C VAL A 49 -8.73 4.82 6.90
N CYS A 50 -9.36 3.97 7.71
CA CYS A 50 -8.86 3.66 9.05
C CYS A 50 -7.49 2.99 9.02
N LEU A 51 -7.30 2.02 8.11
CA LEU A 51 -6.03 1.33 7.91
C LEU A 51 -4.95 2.31 7.47
N GLY A 52 -5.25 3.20 6.52
CA GLY A 52 -4.33 4.24 6.09
C GLY A 52 -3.89 5.12 7.26
N ASP A 53 -4.84 5.62 8.06
CA ASP A 53 -4.51 6.44 9.22
C ASP A 53 -3.68 5.68 10.26
N CYS A 54 -3.99 4.41 10.49
CA CYS A 54 -3.22 3.52 11.34
C CYS A 54 -1.75 3.40 10.87
N ILE A 55 -1.52 3.14 9.58
CA ILE A 55 -0.18 3.05 8.98
C ILE A 55 0.59 4.37 9.11
N ARG A 56 -0.11 5.49 8.92
CA ARG A 56 0.47 6.83 8.98
C ARG A 56 0.90 7.19 10.41
N ARG A 57 0.10 6.80 11.40
CA ARG A 57 0.31 7.14 12.82
C ARG A 57 1.23 6.18 13.56
N SER A 58 1.25 4.91 13.16
CA SER A 58 2.05 3.91 13.84
C SER A 58 3.54 4.25 13.76
N LYS A 59 4.18 4.28 14.93
CA LYS A 59 5.63 4.49 15.07
C LYS A 59 6.42 3.18 14.95
N HIS A 60 5.74 2.04 15.06
CA HIS A 60 6.35 0.73 15.18
C HIS A 60 6.07 -0.17 13.98
N LEU A 61 4.98 0.06 13.26
CA LEU A 61 4.59 -0.77 12.12
C LEU A 61 5.58 -0.61 10.96
N THR A 62 6.42 -1.62 10.78
CA THR A 62 7.45 -1.66 9.73
C THR A 62 7.07 -2.59 8.58
N ARG A 63 6.17 -3.54 8.82
CA ARG A 63 5.77 -4.57 7.85
C ARG A 63 4.25 -4.62 7.70
N LEU A 64 3.79 -4.54 6.45
CA LEU A 64 2.39 -4.68 6.11
C LEU A 64 2.20 -5.69 4.97
N LYS A 65 1.29 -6.65 5.17
CA LYS A 65 0.88 -7.62 4.15
C LYS A 65 -0.63 -7.52 3.88
N LEU A 66 -0.99 -7.12 2.67
CA LEU A 66 -2.37 -6.90 2.22
C LEU A 66 -2.74 -7.89 1.10
N PRO A 67 -3.26 -9.09 1.39
CA PRO A 67 -3.75 -10.00 0.38
C PRO A 67 -5.07 -9.52 -0.23
N ASN A 68 -5.27 -9.80 -1.52
CA ASN A 68 -6.59 -9.87 -2.14
C ASN A 68 -7.55 -8.69 -1.83
N LEU A 69 -7.09 -7.43 -1.91
CA LEU A 69 -8.02 -6.29 -1.92
C LEU A 69 -8.94 -6.42 -3.13
N LYS A 70 -10.16 -6.94 -2.93
CA LYS A 70 -11.09 -7.23 -4.00
C LYS A 70 -11.73 -5.94 -4.50
N SER A 71 -11.45 -5.67 -5.77
CA SER A 71 -11.71 -4.45 -6.54
C SER A 71 -13.17 -4.17 -6.90
N ARG A 72 -14.19 -4.80 -6.28
CA ARG A 72 -15.58 -4.45 -6.63
C ARG A 72 -15.92 -2.98 -6.30
N GLU A 73 -15.21 -2.37 -5.36
CA GLU A 73 -15.37 -0.95 -5.02
C GLU A 73 -14.27 -0.02 -5.60
N LEU A 74 -13.28 -0.57 -6.32
CA LEU A 74 -12.05 0.16 -6.74
C LEU A 74 -12.11 0.76 -8.16
N LYS A 75 -13.23 0.62 -8.88
CA LYS A 75 -13.44 1.28 -10.19
C LYS A 75 -13.55 2.81 -10.09
N SER A 76 -13.73 3.34 -8.88
CA SER A 76 -13.71 4.78 -8.60
C SER A 76 -12.29 5.16 -8.17
N GLY A 77 -11.51 5.74 -9.08
CA GLY A 77 -10.08 6.09 -8.91
C GLY A 77 -9.72 6.95 -7.70
N GLY A 78 -10.69 7.47 -6.93
CA GLY A 78 -10.46 8.26 -5.72
C GLY A 78 -10.14 7.46 -4.44
N ARG A 79 -10.48 6.16 -4.39
CA ARG A 79 -10.64 5.44 -3.10
C ARG A 79 -9.33 4.84 -2.55
N ASN A 80 -8.43 4.39 -3.42
CA ASN A 80 -7.09 3.91 -3.01
C ASN A 80 -6.05 5.03 -2.89
N ILE A 81 -6.40 6.27 -3.28
CA ILE A 81 -5.52 7.44 -3.06
C ILE A 81 -5.23 7.60 -1.57
N CYS A 82 -6.21 7.35 -0.71
CA CYS A 82 -6.07 7.51 0.74
C CYS A 82 -5.03 6.55 1.34
N LEU A 83 -5.14 5.25 1.01
CA LEU A 83 -4.20 4.24 1.48
C LEU A 83 -2.81 4.46 0.88
N GLY A 84 -2.72 4.73 -0.43
CA GLY A 84 -1.48 5.09 -1.09
C GLY A 84 -0.80 6.27 -0.39
N ASP A 85 -1.50 7.38 -0.20
CA ASP A 85 -0.92 8.55 0.46
C ASP A 85 -0.48 8.30 1.89
N CYS A 86 -1.20 7.46 2.64
CA CYS A 86 -0.78 7.07 3.98
C CYS A 86 0.49 6.21 3.95
N VAL A 87 0.61 5.27 3.01
CA VAL A 87 1.84 4.51 2.77
C VAL A 87 2.99 5.43 2.40
N ARG A 88 2.76 6.38 1.48
CA ARG A 88 3.75 7.38 1.04
C ARG A 88 4.28 8.21 2.22
N ARG A 89 3.39 8.64 3.11
CA ARG A 89 3.72 9.51 4.25
C ARG A 89 4.19 8.75 5.49
N SER A 90 4.06 7.43 5.53
CA SER A 90 4.59 6.65 6.64
C SER A 90 6.11 6.79 6.70
N LYS A 91 6.62 7.10 7.89
CA LYS A 91 8.06 7.21 8.15
C LYS A 91 8.69 5.89 8.59
N HIS A 92 7.85 4.90 8.90
CA HIS A 92 8.28 3.68 9.59
C HIS A 92 7.97 2.42 8.78
N LEU A 93 6.98 2.47 7.88
CA LEU A 93 6.67 1.33 7.02
C LEU A 93 7.81 1.14 6.01
N THR A 94 8.60 0.08 6.18
CA THR A 94 9.75 -0.24 5.32
C THR A 94 9.45 -1.37 4.35
N ARG A 95 8.50 -2.26 4.68
CA ARG A 95 8.15 -3.42 3.84
C ARG A 95 6.66 -3.50 3.57
N LEU A 96 6.30 -3.52 2.30
CA LEU A 96 4.93 -3.73 1.82
C LEU A 96 4.86 -4.99 0.97
N LYS A 97 3.94 -5.89 1.30
CA LYS A 97 3.68 -7.11 0.53
C LYS A 97 2.24 -7.13 0.04
N LEU A 98 2.08 -7.33 -1.28
CA LEU A 98 0.80 -7.36 -1.99
C LEU A 98 0.63 -8.73 -2.69
N PRO A 99 0.21 -9.79 -1.98
CA PRO A 99 0.05 -11.11 -2.57
C PRO A 99 -1.33 -11.32 -3.23
N ASN A 100 -1.37 -12.24 -4.19
CA ASN A 100 -2.55 -12.64 -4.97
C ASN A 100 -3.20 -11.46 -5.71
N LEU A 101 -2.36 -10.59 -6.27
CA LEU A 101 -2.78 -9.35 -6.88
C LEU A 101 -3.57 -9.62 -8.17
N LYS A 102 -4.88 -9.35 -8.20
CA LYS A 102 -5.74 -9.72 -9.35
C LYS A 102 -5.64 -8.78 -10.57
N SER A 103 -5.35 -7.51 -10.34
CA SER A 103 -5.26 -6.46 -11.35
C SER A 103 -4.35 -5.35 -10.83
N ILE A 104 -3.39 -4.92 -11.64
CA ILE A 104 -2.44 -3.87 -11.25
C ILE A 104 -3.10 -2.50 -11.12
N GLU A 105 -4.06 -2.17 -12.00
CA GLU A 105 -4.82 -0.92 -11.96
C GLU A 105 -5.45 -0.69 -10.59
N SER A 106 -5.96 -1.76 -9.98
CA SER A 106 -6.58 -1.71 -8.65
C SER A 106 -5.60 -1.28 -7.56
N TYR A 107 -4.30 -1.42 -7.77
CA TYR A 107 -3.23 -1.08 -6.82
C TYR A 107 -2.38 0.10 -7.28
N MET A 108 -2.67 0.71 -8.42
CA MET A 108 -1.92 1.85 -8.97
C MET A 108 -1.64 2.95 -7.95
N PRO A 109 -2.63 3.44 -7.16
CA PRO A 109 -2.36 4.49 -6.17
C PRO A 109 -1.36 4.06 -5.09
N ILE A 110 -1.36 2.77 -4.70
CA ILE A 110 -0.42 2.22 -3.73
C ILE A 110 0.97 2.10 -4.35
N LEU A 111 1.05 1.63 -5.61
CA LEU A 111 2.32 1.49 -6.33
C LEU A 111 2.98 2.86 -6.60
N LEU A 112 2.21 3.86 -7.05
CA LEU A 112 2.63 5.26 -7.18
C LEU A 112 3.12 5.83 -5.84
N ALA A 113 2.40 5.54 -4.76
CA ALA A 113 2.76 5.98 -3.43
C ALA A 113 4.07 5.36 -2.91
N VAL A 114 4.34 4.10 -3.24
CA VAL A 114 5.61 3.44 -2.92
C VAL A 114 6.76 4.16 -3.63
N GLY A 115 6.61 4.50 -4.92
CA GLY A 115 7.62 5.26 -5.67
C GLY A 115 8.00 6.58 -4.97
N GLY A 116 7.01 7.28 -4.43
CA GLY A 116 7.19 8.54 -3.69
C GLY A 116 7.47 8.40 -2.19
N SER A 117 7.60 7.19 -1.63
CA SER A 117 7.92 6.99 -0.22
C SER A 117 9.43 7.00 0.01
N ASN A 118 9.90 7.65 1.07
CA ASN A 118 11.30 7.61 1.48
C ASN A 118 11.61 6.49 2.49
N ALA A 119 10.57 5.88 3.07
CA ALA A 119 10.73 4.85 4.10
C ALA A 119 10.67 3.42 3.52
N ILE A 120 9.88 3.22 2.46
CA ILE A 120 9.73 1.88 1.86
C ILE A 120 11.05 1.44 1.23
N GLN A 121 11.57 0.32 1.71
CA GLN A 121 12.77 -0.36 1.24
C GLN A 121 12.42 -1.60 0.43
N THR A 122 11.35 -2.31 0.79
CA THR A 122 10.96 -3.56 0.12
C THR A 122 9.51 -3.49 -0.32
N LEU A 123 9.29 -3.66 -1.63
CA LEU A 123 7.98 -3.94 -2.19
C LEU A 123 8.00 -5.37 -2.74
N ARG A 124 7.07 -6.20 -2.27
CA ARG A 124 6.88 -7.54 -2.80
C ARG A 124 5.50 -7.70 -3.42
N ILE A 125 5.48 -8.09 -4.69
CA ILE A 125 4.27 -8.36 -5.45
C ILE A 125 4.26 -9.84 -5.81
N ASP A 126 3.31 -10.58 -5.26
CA ASP A 126 3.06 -11.97 -5.66
C ASP A 126 1.71 -12.02 -6.40
N SER A 127 1.66 -12.51 -7.64
CA SER A 127 0.42 -12.67 -8.40
C SER A 127 0.51 -13.79 -9.42
N ASN A 128 -0.58 -14.54 -9.57
CA ASN A 128 -0.72 -15.57 -10.60
C ASN A 128 -1.61 -15.09 -11.77
N THR A 129 -2.04 -13.83 -11.77
CA THR A 129 -2.96 -13.26 -12.77
C THR A 129 -2.45 -11.99 -13.42
N VAL A 130 -1.49 -11.32 -12.78
CA VAL A 130 -0.79 -10.15 -13.34
C VAL A 130 0.48 -10.64 -14.01
N SER A 131 0.70 -10.17 -15.24
CA SER A 131 1.93 -10.40 -15.99
C SER A 131 2.82 -9.16 -15.99
N VAL A 132 4.12 -9.34 -16.19
CA VAL A 132 5.11 -8.25 -16.39
C VAL A 132 4.81 -7.41 -17.65
N TRP A 133 4.05 -7.96 -18.59
CA TRP A 133 3.63 -7.28 -19.82
C TRP A 133 2.39 -6.41 -19.66
N ASP A 134 1.78 -6.40 -18.47
CA ASP A 134 0.68 -5.50 -18.16
C ASP A 134 1.18 -4.04 -18.27
N LYS A 135 0.54 -3.24 -19.11
CA LYS A 135 0.94 -1.83 -19.33
C LYS A 135 0.89 -1.02 -18.04
N ALA A 136 -0.09 -1.30 -17.19
CA ALA A 136 -0.18 -0.66 -15.88
C ALA A 136 1.00 -1.12 -15.00
N PHE A 137 1.42 -2.39 -15.08
CA PHE A 137 2.62 -2.86 -14.38
C PHE A 137 3.87 -2.12 -14.83
N GLN A 138 4.08 -2.01 -16.15
CA GLN A 138 5.22 -1.29 -16.72
C GLN A 138 5.24 0.18 -16.27
N LEU A 139 4.08 0.84 -16.20
CA LEU A 139 3.95 2.18 -15.65
C LEU A 139 4.28 2.25 -14.15
N ALA A 140 3.81 1.29 -13.35
CA ALA A 140 4.10 1.23 -11.91
C ALA A 140 5.60 1.17 -11.58
N VAL A 141 6.34 0.40 -12.37
CA VAL A 141 7.78 0.16 -12.14
C VAL A 141 8.69 1.20 -12.79
N THR A 142 8.18 1.97 -13.76
CA THR A 142 8.92 3.06 -14.43
C THR A 142 8.77 4.41 -13.74
N ILE A 143 7.81 4.57 -12.81
CA ILE A 143 7.71 5.80 -12.00
C ILE A 143 9.07 6.00 -11.30
N PRO A 144 9.74 7.11 -11.60
CA PRO A 144 11.16 7.20 -11.35
C PRO A 144 11.44 7.12 -9.85
N GLN A 145 12.52 6.41 -9.51
CA GLN A 145 13.25 6.55 -8.25
C GLN A 145 13.88 7.96 -8.09
N THR A 146 13.29 8.99 -8.72
CA THR A 146 13.72 10.38 -8.66
C THR A 146 13.34 10.94 -7.31
N GLN A 147 14.26 10.80 -6.36
CA GLN A 147 14.90 11.91 -5.62
C GLN A 147 15.94 11.26 -4.70
N LEU A 148 16.96 10.64 -5.30
CA LEU A 148 18.14 10.18 -4.57
C LEU A 148 19.08 11.37 -4.39
N HIS A 149 19.05 11.94 -3.19
CA HIS A 149 20.16 12.74 -2.69
C HIS A 149 21.40 11.80 -2.57
N PRO A 150 22.62 12.21 -2.95
CA PRO A 150 23.75 11.29 -3.13
C PRO A 150 24.33 10.64 -1.86
N SER A 151 23.79 10.92 -0.67
CA SER A 151 24.43 10.61 0.60
C SER A 151 23.90 9.37 1.35
N HIS A 152 22.86 8.70 0.83
CA HIS A 152 22.38 7.45 1.42
C HIS A 152 22.00 6.45 0.33
N THR A 153 22.82 5.41 0.15
CA THR A 153 22.51 4.26 -0.72
C THR A 153 21.34 3.48 -0.12
N LEU A 154 20.11 3.93 -0.37
CA LEU A 154 18.90 3.20 -0.03
C LEU A 154 18.75 2.04 -1.04
N THR A 155 19.15 0.83 -0.65
CA THR A 155 18.90 -0.37 -1.44
C THR A 155 17.40 -0.66 -1.40
N ARG A 156 16.67 -0.24 -2.44
CA ARG A 156 15.26 -0.61 -2.64
C ARG A 156 15.20 -1.97 -3.33
N THR A 157 14.50 -2.92 -2.75
CA THR A 157 14.29 -4.26 -3.31
C THR A 157 12.86 -4.38 -3.82
N LEU A 158 12.74 -4.73 -5.10
CA LEU A 158 11.47 -5.13 -5.72
C LEU A 158 11.50 -6.64 -5.95
N ASP A 159 10.71 -7.40 -5.17
CA ASP A 159 10.55 -8.85 -5.31
C ASP A 159 9.25 -9.14 -6.07
N LEU A 160 9.38 -9.69 -7.29
CA LEU A 160 8.27 -9.97 -8.19
C LEU A 160 8.12 -11.47 -8.40
N ARG A 161 6.93 -11.99 -8.11
CA ARG A 161 6.52 -13.34 -8.50
C ARG A 161 5.22 -13.23 -9.28
N LEU A 162 5.32 -13.15 -10.61
CA LEU A 162 4.21 -12.82 -11.51
C LEU A 162 3.92 -13.97 -12.49
N ALA A 163 2.71 -13.98 -13.06
CA ALA A 163 2.35 -14.95 -14.09
C ALA A 163 3.17 -14.74 -15.38
N GLY A 164 3.69 -15.84 -15.94
CA GLY A 164 4.47 -15.84 -17.16
C GLY A 164 5.99 -15.68 -16.97
N ILE A 165 6.49 -15.62 -15.73
CA ILE A 165 7.91 -15.82 -15.43
C ILE A 165 8.11 -17.32 -15.15
N SER A 166 8.22 -18.13 -16.20
CA SER A 166 8.78 -19.48 -16.03
C SER A 166 10.29 -19.33 -15.86
N PRO A 167 10.91 -19.91 -14.81
CA PRO A 167 12.35 -20.02 -14.77
C PRO A 167 12.76 -21.00 -15.88
N THR A 168 13.36 -20.47 -16.94
CA THR A 168 14.27 -21.26 -17.79
C THR A 168 15.64 -21.25 -17.18
#